data_AF-A0A692GKE5-F1
#
_entry.id   AF-A0A692GKE5-F1
#
_cell.length_a   1.000
_cell.length_b   1.000
_cell.length_c   1.000
_cell.angle_alpha   90.00
_cell.angle_beta   90.00
_cell.angle_gamma   90.00
#
_symmetry.space_group_name_H-M   'P 1'
#
loop_
_entity.id
_entity.type
_entity.pdbx_description
1 polymer ?
#
loop_
_entity_poly.entity_id
_entity_poly.type
_entity_poly.pdbx_seq_one_letter_code
_entity_poly.pdbx_strand_id
1 'polypeptide(L)'
;EYQISEDEFGSIYKALRSDIVEGKIKDPRDIDSTYESRREFDRYMDGYSNGMINAYGYDIPNDRSEESAQLRIDSMILTAKLAALTPPQGYPNAPYYFTPEKLEWYYKRHKLDKLLDPRIPAIYRYNFPEDLRAKIRTYAKEYNIKE
;
A
#
# COMPACT_ATOMS: atom_id res chain seq x y z
N GLU A 1 -11.90 -16.33 3.03
CA GLU A 1 -10.45 -16.44 2.81
C GLU A 1 -9.80 -15.38 3.67
N TYR A 2 -8.91 -15.75 4.60
CA TYR A 2 -8.28 -14.80 5.52
C TYR A 2 -7.31 -13.92 4.70
N GLN A 3 -7.59 -12.62 4.60
CA GLN A 3 -6.68 -11.68 3.95
C GLN A 3 -5.44 -11.54 4.83
N ILE A 4 -4.31 -12.02 4.34
CA ILE A 4 -3.01 -11.80 4.97
C ILE A 4 -2.78 -10.29 4.94
N SER A 5 -2.58 -9.67 6.10
CA SER A 5 -2.12 -8.29 6.16
C SER A 5 -0.68 -8.24 5.64
N GLU A 6 -0.53 -7.93 4.35
CA GLU A 6 0.77 -7.60 3.78
C GLU A 6 1.32 -6.35 4.48
N ASP A 7 2.54 -6.47 5.00
CA ASP A 7 3.27 -5.45 5.75
C ASP A 7 2.63 -4.95 7.06
N GLU A 8 2.03 -5.84 7.85
CA GLU A 8 1.41 -5.52 9.17
C GLU A 8 2.27 -4.60 10.06
N PHE A 9 3.59 -4.71 10.00
CA PHE A 9 4.54 -3.96 10.82
C PHE A 9 5.30 -2.84 10.07
N GLY A 10 4.96 -2.57 8.80
CA GLY A 10 5.60 -1.55 7.97
C GLY A 10 7.07 -1.86 7.59
N SER A 11 7.49 -3.12 7.72
CA SER A 11 8.83 -3.62 7.37
C SER A 11 9.21 -3.40 5.90
N ILE A 12 8.30 -3.71 4.97
CA ILE A 12 8.52 -3.57 3.53
C ILE A 12 8.65 -2.09 3.19
N TYR A 13 7.76 -1.24 3.73
CA TYR A 13 7.85 0.21 3.59
C TYR A 13 9.21 0.75 4.06
N LYS A 14 9.67 0.34 5.25
CA LYS A 14 10.93 0.79 5.83
C LYS A 14 12.13 0.40 4.97
N ALA A 15 12.14 -0.84 4.46
CA ALA A 15 13.21 -1.33 3.59
C ALA A 15 13.26 -0.54 2.27
N LEU A 16 12.12 -0.39 1.58
CA LEU A 16 12.02 0.42 0.37
C LEU A 16 12.46 1.87 0.60
N ARG A 17 12.05 2.47 1.73
CA ARG A 17 12.45 3.84 2.07
C ARG A 17 13.95 3.95 2.33
N SER A 18 14.57 2.96 3.00
CA SER A 18 16.01 2.92 3.23
C SER A 18 16.76 2.88 1.90
N ASP A 19 16.36 1.98 1.00
CA ASP A 19 17.02 1.84 -0.30
C ASP A 19 16.88 3.10 -1.18
N ILE A 20 15.76 3.82 -1.09
CA ILE A 20 15.58 5.12 -1.74
C ILE A 20 16.55 6.15 -1.16
N VAL A 21 16.63 6.25 0.17
CA VAL A 21 17.51 7.22 0.86
C VAL A 21 18.98 6.93 0.59
N GLU A 22 19.35 5.66 0.49
CA GLU A 22 20.70 5.21 0.13
C GLU A 22 20.99 5.34 -1.38
N GLY A 23 20.00 5.68 -2.20
CA GLY A 23 20.14 5.85 -3.65
C GLY A 23 20.27 4.55 -4.44
N LYS A 24 19.93 3.40 -3.84
CA LYS A 24 19.94 2.09 -4.51
C LYS A 24 18.80 1.94 -5.49
N ILE A 25 17.64 2.51 -5.17
CA ILE A 25 16.45 2.53 -6.03
C ILE A 25 15.88 3.94 -6.10
N LYS A 26 15.20 4.27 -7.19
CA LYS A 26 14.57 5.57 -7.38
C LYS A 26 13.16 5.61 -6.76
N ASP A 27 12.74 6.75 -6.22
CA ASP A 27 11.36 6.91 -5.79
C ASP A 27 10.45 7.00 -7.03
N PRO A 28 9.45 6.10 -7.16
CA PRO A 28 8.59 6.08 -8.35
C PRO A 28 7.76 7.35 -8.53
N ARG A 29 7.67 8.19 -7.48
CA ARG A 29 6.94 9.47 -7.45
C ARG A 29 7.77 10.66 -7.91
N ASP A 30 9.08 10.50 -8.05
CA ASP A 30 9.94 11.58 -8.52
C ASP A 30 9.55 12.01 -9.94
N ILE A 31 9.66 13.30 -10.23
CA ILE A 31 9.24 13.88 -11.52
C ILE A 31 10.02 13.30 -12.70
N ASP A 32 11.26 12.90 -12.46
CA ASP A 32 12.18 12.32 -13.42
C ASP A 32 12.26 10.78 -13.32
N SER A 33 11.28 10.14 -12.64
CA SER A 33 11.13 8.69 -12.70
C SER A 33 10.63 8.24 -14.06
N THR A 34 11.32 7.27 -14.64
CA THR A 34 11.02 6.68 -15.94
C THR A 34 10.28 5.35 -15.78
N TYR A 35 9.78 4.80 -16.88
CA TYR A 35 9.19 3.46 -16.88
C TYR A 35 10.16 2.41 -16.31
N GLU A 36 11.44 2.46 -16.70
CA GLU A 36 12.43 1.48 -16.24
C GLU A 36 12.72 1.61 -14.74
N SER A 37 12.86 2.84 -14.21
CA SER A 37 13.12 3.05 -12.78
C SER A 37 11.92 2.64 -11.91
N ARG A 38 10.69 2.86 -12.39
CA ARG A 38 9.46 2.39 -11.73
C ARG A 38 9.34 0.88 -11.75
N ARG A 39 9.68 0.26 -12.89
CA ARG A 39 9.71 -1.20 -13.02
C ARG A 39 10.76 -1.84 -12.11
N GLU A 40 11.91 -1.20 -11.93
CA GLU A 40 12.92 -1.62 -10.97
C GLU A 40 12.39 -1.50 -9.54
N PHE A 41 11.78 -0.37 -9.18
CA PHE A 41 11.11 -0.22 -7.88
C PHE A 41 10.08 -1.33 -7.62
N ASP A 42 9.24 -1.66 -8.60
CA ASP A 42 8.23 -2.73 -8.48
C ASP A 42 8.89 -4.10 -8.21
N ARG A 43 10.05 -4.39 -8.82
CA ARG A 43 10.80 -5.63 -8.56
C ARG A 43 11.33 -5.71 -7.14
N TYR A 44 11.84 -4.60 -6.60
CA TYR A 44 12.29 -4.54 -5.20
C TYR A 44 11.12 -4.72 -4.25
N MET A 45 9.98 -4.07 -4.53
CA MET A 45 8.78 -4.21 -3.73
C MET A 45 8.26 -5.66 -3.73
N ASP A 46 8.18 -6.30 -4.89
CA ASP A 46 7.79 -7.71 -5.00
C ASP A 46 8.81 -8.63 -4.30
N GLY A 47 10.11 -8.31 -4.38
CA GLY A 47 11.18 -9.03 -3.68
C GLY A 47 11.04 -8.95 -2.16
N TYR A 48 10.81 -7.76 -1.63
CA TYR A 48 10.57 -7.56 -0.20
C TYR A 48 9.27 -8.19 0.27
N SER A 49 8.19 -8.08 -0.51
CA SER A 49 6.94 -8.77 -0.20
C SER A 49 7.18 -10.28 -0.09
N ASN A 50 7.80 -10.90 -1.10
CA ASN A 50 8.08 -12.33 -1.07
C ASN A 50 9.04 -12.76 0.07
N GLY A 51 10.07 -11.95 0.36
CA GLY A 51 11.07 -12.25 1.39
C GLY A 51 10.63 -11.94 2.83
N MET A 52 9.63 -11.08 3.00
CA MET A 52 9.12 -10.62 4.30
C MET A 52 7.69 -11.10 4.58
N ILE A 53 7.13 -12.00 3.77
CA ILE A 53 5.90 -12.71 4.12
C ILE A 53 6.12 -13.41 5.46
N ASN A 54 5.44 -12.89 6.49
CA ASN A 54 5.26 -13.59 7.75
C ASN A 54 4.34 -14.78 7.47
N ALA A 55 4.91 -15.90 7.06
CA ALA A 55 4.14 -17.10 6.85
C ALA A 55 3.79 -17.70 8.21
N TYR A 56 2.64 -17.27 8.70
CA TYR A 56 1.91 -17.83 9.83
C TYR A 56 1.58 -19.34 9.68
N GLY A 57 1.91 -19.95 8.54
CA GLY A 57 1.78 -21.38 8.25
C GLY A 57 3.09 -22.18 8.26
N TYR A 58 4.24 -21.58 8.58
CA TYR A 58 5.47 -22.36 8.83
C TYR A 58 5.51 -22.85 10.29
N ASP A 59 6.06 -24.05 10.48
CA ASP A 59 6.28 -24.64 11.80
C ASP A 59 7.11 -23.70 12.68
N ILE A 60 6.76 -23.62 13.97
CA ILE A 60 7.59 -22.93 14.95
C ILE A 60 8.91 -23.69 15.04
N PRO A 61 10.06 -23.02 14.80
CA PRO A 61 11.35 -23.68 14.84
C PRO A 61 11.59 -24.39 16.17
N ASN A 62 11.99 -25.66 16.11
CA ASN A 62 12.14 -26.53 17.28
C ASN A 62 13.37 -26.16 18.16
N ASP A 63 14.16 -25.19 17.72
CA ASP A 63 15.30 -24.61 18.44
C ASP A 63 14.91 -23.44 19.36
N ARG A 64 13.64 -23.02 19.35
CA ARG A 64 13.12 -21.99 20.27
C ARG A 64 12.83 -22.56 21.66
N SER A 65 12.97 -21.72 22.69
CA SER A 65 12.48 -22.05 24.03
C SER A 65 10.95 -22.17 24.05
N GLU A 66 10.42 -22.97 24.97
CA GLU A 66 8.98 -23.18 25.15
C GLU A 66 8.23 -21.85 25.37
N GLU A 67 8.78 -20.95 26.18
CA GLU A 67 8.23 -19.60 26.38
C GLU A 67 8.19 -18.77 25.08
N SER A 68 9.24 -18.84 24.25
CA SER A 68 9.28 -18.12 22.97
C SER A 68 8.30 -18.69 21.95
N ALA A 69 8.13 -20.02 21.94
CA ALA A 69 7.14 -20.69 21.13
C ALA A 69 5.72 -20.30 21.56
N GLN A 70 5.43 -20.31 22.87
CA GLN A 70 4.13 -19.92 23.41
C GLN A 70 3.79 -18.45 23.11
N LEU A 71 4.75 -17.53 23.34
CA LEU A 71 4.61 -16.12 22.97
C LEU A 71 4.29 -15.92 21.49
N ARG A 72 4.91 -16.72 20.62
CA ARG A 72 4.64 -16.68 19.17
C ARG A 72 3.20 -17.13 18.88
N ILE A 73 2.73 -18.21 19.49
CA ILE A 73 1.34 -18.71 19.35
C ILE A 73 0.34 -17.65 19.83
N ASP A 74 0.57 -17.08 21.02
CA ASP A 74 -0.32 -16.09 21.61
C ASP A 74 -0.41 -14.83 20.74
N SER A 75 0.73 -14.37 20.21
CA SER A 75 0.80 -13.27 19.24
C SER A 75 0.01 -13.58 17.96
N MET A 76 0.12 -14.81 17.43
CA MET A 76 -0.63 -15.23 16.23
C MET A 76 -2.14 -15.22 16.47
N ILE A 77 -2.59 -15.76 17.61
CA ILE A 77 -4.01 -15.78 18.00
C ILE A 77 -4.53 -14.35 18.17
N LEU A 78 -3.73 -13.47 18.79
CA LEU A 78 -4.09 -12.07 18.97
C LEU A 78 -4.26 -11.36 17.62
N THR A 79 -3.29 -11.47 16.71
CA THR A 79 -3.37 -10.89 15.36
C THR A 79 -4.59 -11.43 14.61
N ALA A 80 -4.87 -12.74 14.67
CA ALA A 80 -6.04 -13.33 14.02
C ALA A 80 -7.37 -12.79 14.58
N LYS A 81 -7.47 -12.63 15.91
CA LYS A 81 -8.66 -12.03 16.55
C LYS A 81 -8.82 -10.56 16.18
N LEU A 82 -7.73 -9.79 16.14
CA LEU A 82 -7.74 -8.40 15.69
C LEU A 82 -8.20 -8.31 14.23
N ALA A 83 -7.62 -9.09 13.33
CA ALA A 83 -8.02 -9.12 11.93
C ALA A 83 -9.48 -9.52 11.71
N ALA A 84 -10.04 -10.42 12.53
CA ALA A 84 -11.44 -10.82 12.46
C ALA A 84 -12.41 -9.73 12.97
N LEU A 85 -11.99 -8.95 13.96
CA LEU A 85 -12.76 -7.84 14.53
C LEU A 85 -12.65 -6.54 13.74
N THR A 86 -11.56 -6.39 12.98
CA THR A 86 -11.37 -5.25 12.09
C THR A 86 -12.04 -5.61 10.76
N PRO A 87 -13.14 -4.95 10.35
CA PRO A 87 -13.73 -5.19 9.04
C PRO A 87 -12.61 -5.06 7.99
N PRO A 88 -12.56 -5.90 6.93
CA PRO A 88 -11.58 -5.73 5.88
C PRO A 88 -11.69 -4.29 5.39
N GLN A 89 -10.74 -3.46 5.83
CA GLN A 89 -10.77 -2.04 5.57
C GLN A 89 -10.58 -1.93 4.06
N GLY A 90 -11.67 -1.60 3.35
CA GLY A 90 -11.65 -1.35 1.91
C GLY A 90 -10.83 -0.11 1.52
N TYR A 91 -10.15 0.49 2.49
CA TYR A 91 -9.06 1.44 2.28
C TYR A 91 -7.75 0.78 2.73
N PRO A 92 -6.76 0.64 1.83
CA PRO A 92 -5.44 0.14 2.21
C PRO A 92 -4.85 1.06 3.27
N ASN A 93 -4.74 0.59 4.51
CA ASN A 93 -4.25 1.37 5.65
C ASN A 93 -2.70 1.49 5.68
N ALA A 94 -2.09 1.43 4.51
CA ALA A 94 -0.72 1.86 4.24
C ALA A 94 -0.71 2.37 2.80
N PRO A 95 0.02 3.45 2.46
CA PRO A 95 0.24 3.82 1.07
C PRO A 95 0.96 2.67 0.37
N TYR A 96 0.20 1.77 -0.25
CA TYR A 96 0.76 0.86 -1.25
C TYR A 96 1.33 1.75 -2.34
N TYR A 97 2.64 1.67 -2.53
CA TYR A 97 3.32 2.36 -3.60
C TYR A 97 2.92 1.69 -4.92
N PHE A 98 1.80 2.14 -5.51
CA PHE A 98 1.46 1.75 -6.87
C PHE A 98 2.17 2.68 -7.85
N THR A 99 3.04 2.11 -8.68
CA THR A 99 3.47 2.77 -9.91
C THR A 99 2.26 2.96 -10.83
N PRO A 100 2.25 4.02 -11.68
CA PRO A 100 1.19 4.21 -12.67
C PRO A 100 0.90 2.95 -13.51
N GLU A 101 1.93 2.16 -13.80
CA GLU A 101 1.88 0.93 -14.58
C GLU A 101 1.20 -0.21 -13.80
N LYS A 102 1.58 -0.43 -12.54
CA LYS A 102 0.97 -1.45 -11.69
C LYS A 102 -0.50 -1.09 -11.40
N LEU A 103 -0.79 0.20 -11.24
CA LEU A 103 -2.14 0.71 -11.06
C LEU A 103 -3.04 0.44 -12.29
N GLU A 104 -2.55 0.76 -13.49
CA GLU A 104 -3.22 0.43 -14.76
C GLU A 104 -3.48 -1.08 -14.90
N TRP A 105 -2.53 -1.92 -14.47
CA TRP A 105 -2.67 -3.38 -14.48
C TRP A 105 -3.83 -3.85 -13.59
N TYR A 106 -3.98 -3.30 -12.37
CA TYR A 106 -5.08 -3.62 -11.46
C TYR A 106 -6.43 -3.13 -12.00
N TYR A 107 -6.45 -1.94 -12.63
CA TYR A 107 -7.65 -1.41 -13.29
C TYR A 107 -8.16 -2.30 -14.41
N LYS A 108 -7.27 -2.70 -15.32
CA LYS A 108 -7.59 -3.61 -16.44
C LYS A 108 -8.11 -4.97 -15.98
N ARG A 109 -7.79 -5.37 -14.74
CA ARG A 109 -8.23 -6.64 -14.14
C ARG A 109 -9.44 -6.51 -13.23
N HIS A 110 -10.05 -5.32 -13.16
CA HIS A 110 -11.21 -5.03 -12.30
C HIS A 110 -10.97 -5.39 -10.82
N LYS A 111 -9.72 -5.27 -10.37
CA LYS A 111 -9.33 -5.52 -8.97
C LYS A 111 -9.58 -4.31 -8.07
N LEU A 112 -9.60 -3.12 -8.67
CA LEU A 112 -9.99 -1.87 -8.02
C LEU A 112 -11.40 -1.50 -8.44
N ASP A 113 -12.15 -0.86 -7.55
CA ASP A 113 -13.44 -0.27 -7.92
C ASP A 113 -13.22 0.77 -9.01
N LYS A 114 -13.90 0.60 -10.14
CA LYS A 114 -13.89 1.52 -11.28
C LYS A 114 -14.31 2.94 -10.88
N LEU A 115 -15.11 3.08 -9.82
CA LEU A 115 -15.56 4.37 -9.29
C LEU A 115 -14.50 5.05 -8.41
N LEU A 116 -13.48 4.29 -7.98
CA LEU A 116 -12.43 4.76 -7.07
C LEU A 116 -11.07 4.93 -7.77
N ASP A 117 -11.10 5.27 -9.06
CA ASP A 117 -10.07 5.99 -9.86
C ASP A 117 -8.92 6.73 -9.12
N PRO A 118 -7.83 6.20 -8.51
CA PRO A 118 -6.87 7.04 -7.80
C PRO A 118 -6.03 7.91 -8.73
N ARG A 119 -6.01 7.64 -10.05
CA ARG A 119 -5.37 8.48 -11.06
C ARG A 119 -6.22 9.69 -11.43
N ILE A 120 -7.53 9.63 -11.18
CA ILE A 120 -8.43 10.76 -11.38
C ILE A 120 -8.34 11.63 -10.13
N PRO A 121 -7.92 12.90 -10.25
CA PRO A 121 -7.95 13.83 -9.12
C PRO A 121 -9.32 13.80 -8.44
N ALA A 122 -9.32 13.81 -7.10
CA ALA A 122 -10.55 13.62 -6.31
C ALA A 122 -11.69 14.51 -6.77
N ILE A 123 -11.38 15.76 -7.12
CA ILE A 123 -12.32 16.77 -7.64
C ILE A 123 -13.08 16.34 -8.91
N TYR A 124 -12.53 15.43 -9.72
CA TYR A 124 -13.18 14.95 -10.95
C TYR A 124 -13.83 13.56 -10.82
N ARG A 125 -13.79 12.95 -9.63
CA ARG A 125 -14.43 11.63 -9.42
C ARG A 125 -15.95 11.75 -9.47
N TYR A 126 -16.61 10.65 -9.84
CA TYR A 126 -18.06 10.58 -10.03
C TYR A 126 -18.85 10.92 -8.76
N ASN A 127 -18.36 10.51 -7.60
CA ASN A 127 -18.99 10.73 -6.30
C ASN A 127 -18.57 12.03 -5.61
N PHE A 128 -17.75 12.88 -6.26
CA PHE A 128 -17.28 14.11 -5.64
C PHE A 128 -18.41 15.16 -5.61
N PRO A 129 -18.75 15.73 -4.44
CA PRO A 129 -19.88 16.65 -4.32
C PRO A 129 -19.72 17.90 -5.19
N GLU A 130 -20.75 18.24 -5.95
CA GLU A 130 -20.68 19.33 -6.92
C GLU A 130 -20.60 20.71 -6.25
N ASP A 131 -21.19 20.86 -5.06
CA ASP A 131 -21.10 22.09 -4.28
C ASP A 131 -19.66 22.36 -3.81
N LEU A 132 -18.95 21.33 -3.37
CA LEU A 132 -17.53 21.39 -3.02
C LEU A 132 -16.67 21.68 -4.24
N ARG A 133 -16.98 21.06 -5.39
CA ARG A 133 -16.28 21.32 -6.67
C ARG A 133 -16.37 22.79 -7.05
N ALA A 134 -17.58 23.36 -6.94
CA ALA A 134 -17.81 24.78 -7.21
C ALA A 134 -17.03 25.69 -6.25
N LYS A 135 -17.06 25.41 -4.94
CA LYS A 135 -16.31 26.18 -3.93
C LYS A 135 -14.80 26.17 -4.19
N ILE A 136 -14.22 25.00 -4.51
CA ILE A 136 -12.79 24.86 -4.81
C ILE A 136 -12.41 25.67 -6.07
N ARG A 137 -13.23 25.60 -7.13
CA ARG A 137 -12.99 26.36 -8.37
C ARG A 137 -13.11 27.87 -8.15
N THR A 138 -14.07 28.32 -7.35
CA THR A 138 -14.22 29.74 -7.00
C THR A 138 -13.00 30.24 -6.22
N TYR A 139 -12.58 29.49 -5.21
CA TYR A 139 -11.38 29.80 -4.43
C TYR A 139 -10.14 29.84 -5.33
N ALA A 140 -9.94 28.85 -6.21
CA ALA A 140 -8.80 28.85 -7.13
C ALA A 140 -8.79 30.09 -8.05
N LYS A 141 -9.95 30.55 -8.51
CA LYS A 141 -10.08 31.79 -9.30
C LYS A 141 -9.79 33.04 -8.49
N GLU A 142 -10.33 33.14 -7.28
CA GLU A 142 -10.16 34.31 -6.39
C GLU A 142 -8.69 34.51 -6.02
N TYR A 143 -7.96 33.42 -5.79
CA TYR A 143 -6.55 33.44 -5.39
C TYR A 143 -5.57 33.17 -6.54
N ASN A 144 -6.06 33.14 -7.78
CA ASN A 144 -5.27 32.96 -9.00
C ASN A 144 -4.36 31.69 -8.97
N ILE A 145 -4.86 30.62 -8.35
CA ILE A 145 -4.19 29.32 -8.23
C ILE A 145 -4.38 28.58 -9.56
N LYS A 146 -3.27 28.17 -10.18
CA LYS A 146 -3.28 27.39 -11.43
C LYS A 146 -3.46 25.91 -11.13
N GLU A 147 -4.14 25.20 -12.05
CA GLU A 147 -4.21 23.73 -12.11
C GLU A 147 -2.84 23.10 -12.35
#